data_AF-A0A937Z6C5-F1
#
_entry.id   AF-A0A937Z6C5-F1
#
_cell.length_a   1.000
_cell.length_b   1.000
_cell.length_c   1.000
_cell.angle_alpha   90.00
_cell.angle_beta   90.00
_cell.angle_gamma   90.00
#
_symmetry.space_group_name_H-M   'P 1'
#
loop_
_entity.id
_entity.type
_entity.pdbx_description
1 polymer ?
#
loop_
_entity_poly.entity_id
_entity_poly.type
_entity_poly.pdbx_seq_one_letter_code
_entity_poly.pdbx_strand_id
1 'polypeptide(L)'
;MAGIEDSPQRIEAGLHLSRAHQHLAKHKPDRALEEAQLAIDADPQFEEPREFMASLHEQLGQPRKAVQQYEHLLHLRGGHDEALLAQIERLDPATAARHRRVASIGADPFVAKGRAVEEDFDGFDEMDSVDAAAPAAGPALRVGQADDDAFVDMEEGDADQAQATVATHHAAADVFADEEGEAAGPRAVTPEEYEYEDERKYRLN
;
A
#
# COMPACT_ATOMS: atom_id res chain seq x y z
N MET A 1 -23.07 6.33 29.98
CA MET A 1 -22.60 6.62 28.61
C MET A 1 -22.36 5.27 27.98
N ALA A 2 -23.05 4.92 26.89
CA ALA A 2 -22.66 3.73 26.14
C ALA A 2 -21.35 4.08 25.43
N GLY A 3 -20.27 3.34 25.71
CA GLY A 3 -18.99 3.58 25.08
C GLY A 3 -19.11 3.27 23.59
N ILE A 4 -18.34 3.98 22.77
CA ILE A 4 -18.15 3.60 21.35
C ILE A 4 -17.49 2.20 21.27
N GLU A 5 -16.92 1.74 22.39
CA GLU A 5 -16.37 0.42 22.69
C GLU A 5 -17.42 -0.73 22.68
N ASP A 6 -18.68 -0.48 23.05
CA ASP A 6 -19.71 -1.52 23.22
C ASP A 6 -20.50 -1.87 21.93
N SER A 7 -20.11 -1.32 20.78
CA SER A 7 -20.74 -1.64 19.50
C SER A 7 -20.51 -3.13 19.17
N PRO A 8 -21.54 -3.93 18.81
CA PRO A 8 -21.36 -5.35 18.55
C PRO A 8 -20.37 -5.61 17.40
N GLN A 9 -20.33 -4.71 16.40
CA GLN A 9 -19.31 -4.68 15.34
C GLN A 9 -17.89 -4.53 15.87
N ARG A 10 -17.67 -3.67 16.89
CA ARG A 10 -16.35 -3.45 17.49
C ARG A 10 -15.90 -4.63 18.34
N ILE A 11 -16.82 -5.27 19.03
CA ILE A 11 -16.55 -6.51 19.78
C ILE A 11 -16.15 -7.65 18.81
N GLU A 12 -16.85 -7.77 17.69
CA GLU A 12 -16.49 -8.70 16.60
C GLU A 12 -15.13 -8.38 15.98
N ALA A 13 -14.87 -7.10 15.68
CA ALA A 13 -13.58 -6.64 15.16
C ALA A 13 -12.41 -6.92 16.14
N GLY A 14 -12.60 -6.66 17.44
CA GLY A 14 -11.63 -6.99 18.48
C GLY A 14 -11.36 -8.49 18.62
N LEU A 15 -12.37 -9.33 18.41
CA LEU A 15 -12.21 -10.79 18.38
C LEU A 15 -11.36 -11.24 17.18
N HIS A 16 -11.62 -10.67 16.00
CA HIS A 16 -10.82 -10.92 14.79
C HIS A 16 -9.37 -10.44 14.95
N LEU A 17 -9.14 -9.24 15.49
CA LEU A 17 -7.79 -8.76 15.81
C LEU A 17 -7.06 -9.67 16.82
N SER A 18 -7.76 -10.15 17.85
CA SER A 18 -7.23 -11.12 18.81
C SER A 18 -6.81 -12.45 18.16
N ARG A 19 -7.53 -12.90 17.12
CA ARG A 19 -7.14 -14.06 16.30
C ARG A 19 -5.95 -13.76 15.40
N ALA A 20 -5.90 -12.57 14.80
CA ALA A 20 -4.76 -12.12 13.99
C ALA A 20 -3.44 -12.17 14.78
N HIS A 21 -3.44 -11.66 16.01
CA HIS A 21 -2.30 -11.75 16.93
C HIS A 21 -1.91 -13.21 17.23
N GLN A 22 -2.88 -14.10 17.47
CA GLN A 22 -2.61 -15.53 17.68
C GLN A 22 -2.06 -16.23 16.42
N HIS A 23 -2.45 -15.79 15.22
CA HIS A 23 -1.91 -16.30 13.97
C HIS A 23 -0.47 -15.83 13.73
N LEU A 24 -0.16 -14.58 14.05
CA LEU A 24 1.20 -14.06 14.01
C LEU A 24 2.13 -14.78 14.99
N ALA A 25 1.68 -15.00 16.23
CA ALA A 25 2.40 -15.80 17.23
C ALA A 25 2.62 -17.27 16.83
N LYS A 26 1.84 -17.79 15.86
CA LYS A 26 2.00 -19.13 15.27
C LYS A 26 2.81 -19.10 13.97
N HIS A 27 3.51 -18.00 13.68
CA HIS A 27 4.26 -17.74 12.44
C HIS A 27 3.42 -17.91 11.17
N LYS A 28 2.15 -17.49 11.19
CA LYS A 28 1.22 -17.53 10.05
C LYS A 28 0.78 -16.12 9.67
N PRO A 29 1.69 -15.30 9.08
CA PRO A 29 1.43 -13.89 8.78
C PRO A 29 0.26 -13.70 7.80
N ASP A 30 0.11 -14.59 6.81
CA ASP A 30 -0.97 -14.47 5.81
C ASP A 30 -2.36 -14.57 6.47
N ARG A 31 -2.53 -15.55 7.38
CA ARG A 31 -3.78 -15.68 8.17
C ARG A 31 -3.98 -14.55 9.18
N ALA A 32 -2.89 -13.95 9.65
CA ALA A 32 -2.97 -12.78 10.51
C ALA A 32 -3.47 -11.55 9.73
N LEU A 33 -3.06 -11.40 8.46
CA LEU A 33 -3.61 -10.38 7.57
C LEU A 33 -5.08 -10.65 7.19
N GLU A 34 -5.46 -11.91 6.94
CA GLU A 34 -6.86 -12.30 6.69
C GLU A 34 -7.78 -11.95 7.87
N GLU A 35 -7.42 -12.34 9.10
CA GLU A 35 -8.21 -12.02 10.30
C GLU A 35 -8.20 -10.51 10.60
N ALA A 36 -7.10 -9.80 10.35
CA ALA A 36 -7.07 -8.34 10.51
C ALA A 36 -7.94 -7.61 9.48
N GLN A 37 -8.04 -8.12 8.25
CA GLN A 37 -8.97 -7.60 7.25
C GLN A 37 -10.43 -7.82 7.68
N LEU A 38 -10.78 -9.01 8.20
CA LEU A 38 -12.11 -9.26 8.75
C LEU A 38 -12.47 -8.31 9.91
N ALA A 39 -11.49 -7.90 10.72
CA ALA A 39 -11.70 -6.88 11.75
C ALA A 39 -12.05 -5.50 11.17
N ILE A 40 -11.39 -5.11 10.07
CA ILE A 40 -11.68 -3.86 9.34
C ILE A 40 -13.05 -3.93 8.65
N ASP A 41 -13.42 -5.09 8.12
CA ASP A 41 -14.73 -5.29 7.47
C ASP A 41 -15.89 -5.23 8.48
N ALA A 42 -15.63 -5.63 9.74
CA ALA A 42 -16.59 -5.54 10.84
C ALA A 42 -16.74 -4.09 11.39
N ASP A 43 -15.65 -3.41 11.74
CA ASP A 43 -15.64 -1.98 12.12
C ASP A 43 -14.59 -1.20 11.30
N PRO A 44 -14.98 -0.53 10.19
CA PRO A 44 -14.06 0.25 9.36
C PRO A 44 -13.43 1.45 10.06
N GLN A 45 -13.99 1.90 11.19
CA GLN A 45 -13.46 2.98 12.03
C GLN A 45 -12.55 2.47 13.15
N PHE A 46 -12.35 1.14 13.27
CA PHE A 46 -11.42 0.57 14.23
C PHE A 46 -9.99 0.68 13.68
N GLU A 47 -9.16 1.45 14.37
CA GLU A 47 -7.81 1.80 13.90
C GLU A 47 -6.79 0.68 14.15
N GLU A 48 -6.91 -0.02 15.29
CA GLU A 48 -5.94 -1.01 15.77
C GLU A 48 -5.64 -2.16 14.76
N PRO A 49 -6.62 -2.71 14.00
CA PRO A 49 -6.32 -3.68 12.95
C PRO A 49 -5.49 -3.12 11.80
N ARG A 50 -5.66 -1.83 11.46
CA ARG A 50 -4.85 -1.19 10.41
C ARG A 50 -3.43 -0.95 10.90
N GLU A 51 -3.25 -0.55 12.17
CA GLU A 51 -1.92 -0.41 12.79
C GLU A 51 -1.20 -1.78 12.84
N PHE A 52 -1.93 -2.84 13.17
CA PHE A 52 -1.43 -4.21 13.12
C PHE A 52 -1.03 -4.64 11.71
N MET A 53 -1.87 -4.41 10.69
CA MET A 53 -1.54 -4.73 9.29
C MET A 53 -0.34 -3.91 8.77
N ALA A 54 -0.24 -2.63 9.13
CA ALA A 54 0.89 -1.79 8.75
C ALA A 54 2.21 -2.34 9.34
N SER A 55 2.22 -2.58 10.66
CA SER A 55 3.34 -3.18 11.39
C SER A 55 3.75 -4.55 10.83
N LEU A 56 2.76 -5.38 10.49
CA LEU A 56 3.00 -6.71 9.90
C LEU A 56 3.57 -6.60 8.48
N HIS A 57 3.08 -5.67 7.64
CA HIS A 57 3.67 -5.43 6.33
C HIS A 57 5.11 -4.91 6.40
N GLU A 58 5.48 -4.13 7.43
CA GLU A 58 6.88 -3.77 7.68
C GLU A 58 7.74 -4.99 8.02
N GLN A 59 7.30 -5.84 8.94
CA GLN A 59 8.02 -7.07 9.32
C GLN A 59 8.20 -8.02 8.13
N LEU A 60 7.25 -8.03 7.20
CA LEU A 60 7.31 -8.81 5.96
C LEU A 60 8.15 -8.16 4.84
N GLY A 61 8.78 -7.01 5.08
CA GLY A 61 9.58 -6.30 4.08
C GLY A 61 8.75 -5.69 2.94
N GLN A 62 7.48 -5.34 3.21
CA GLN A 62 6.52 -4.80 2.23
C GLN A 62 6.17 -3.33 2.52
N PRO A 63 7.16 -2.39 2.53
CA PRO A 63 6.98 -1.02 3.00
C PRO A 63 5.89 -0.26 2.23
N ARG A 64 5.72 -0.55 0.93
CA ARG A 64 4.65 0.06 0.11
C ARG A 64 3.24 -0.23 0.63
N LYS A 65 2.99 -1.45 1.14
CA LYS A 65 1.69 -1.81 1.73
C LYS A 65 1.54 -1.25 3.14
N ALA A 66 2.62 -1.19 3.92
CA ALA A 66 2.61 -0.55 5.22
C ALA A 66 2.25 0.95 5.11
N VAL A 67 2.88 1.67 4.16
CA VAL A 67 2.53 3.07 3.85
C VAL A 67 1.06 3.21 3.49
N GLN A 68 0.48 2.34 2.65
CA GLN A 68 -0.96 2.39 2.32
C GLN A 68 -1.85 2.27 3.58
N GLN A 69 -1.52 1.39 4.53
CA GLN A 69 -2.29 1.26 5.76
C GLN A 69 -2.12 2.47 6.69
N TYR A 70 -0.91 3.01 6.81
CA TYR A 70 -0.68 4.27 7.55
C TYR A 70 -1.34 5.48 6.88
N GLU A 71 -1.42 5.53 5.55
CA GLU A 71 -2.21 6.54 4.85
C GLU A 71 -3.69 6.42 5.21
N HIS A 72 -4.27 5.21 5.21
CA HIS A 72 -5.66 5.03 5.64
C HIS A 72 -5.91 5.48 7.09
N LEU A 73 -5.01 5.15 8.02
CA LEU A 73 -5.06 5.63 9.40
C LEU A 73 -4.98 7.16 9.49
N LEU A 74 -4.08 7.78 8.73
CA LEU A 74 -3.92 9.23 8.69
C LEU A 74 -5.21 9.91 8.22
N HIS A 75 -5.94 9.34 7.24
CA HIS A 75 -7.25 9.86 6.83
C HIS A 75 -8.31 9.72 7.93
N LEU A 76 -8.34 8.60 8.67
CA LEU A 76 -9.27 8.40 9.80
C LEU A 76 -9.02 9.41 10.93
N ARG A 77 -7.75 9.71 11.23
CA ARG A 77 -7.34 10.70 12.25
C ARG A 77 -7.35 12.16 11.78
N GLY A 78 -7.85 12.46 10.57
CA GLY A 78 -8.02 13.84 10.10
C GLY A 78 -6.77 14.48 9.47
N GLY A 79 -5.85 13.70 8.91
CA GLY A 79 -4.83 14.16 7.96
C GLY A 79 -3.54 14.74 8.55
N HIS A 80 -3.45 14.92 9.87
CA HIS A 80 -2.38 15.69 10.53
C HIS A 80 -1.75 14.98 11.76
N ASP A 81 -1.80 13.65 11.82
CA ASP A 81 -1.08 12.88 12.84
C ASP A 81 0.42 12.82 12.49
N GLU A 82 1.24 13.61 13.20
CA GLU A 82 2.69 13.68 12.98
C GLU A 82 3.41 12.36 13.33
N ALA A 83 2.85 11.53 14.22
CA ALA A 83 3.44 10.22 14.54
C ALA A 83 3.26 9.24 13.38
N LEU A 84 2.08 9.20 12.77
CA LEU A 84 1.84 8.44 11.53
C LEU A 84 2.65 9.01 10.35
N LEU A 85 2.76 10.35 10.23
CA LEU A 85 3.60 10.97 9.21
C LEU A 85 5.09 10.62 9.37
N ALA A 86 5.60 10.53 10.60
CA ALA A 86 6.98 10.09 10.86
C ALA A 86 7.19 8.60 10.53
N GLN A 87 6.20 7.73 10.77
CA GLN A 87 6.24 6.32 10.34
C GLN A 87 6.23 6.20 8.82
N ILE A 88 5.39 6.97 8.13
CA ILE A 88 5.38 7.07 6.66
C ILE A 88 6.72 7.61 6.16
N GLU A 89 7.29 8.64 6.77
CA GLU A 89 8.56 9.26 6.36
C GLU A 89 9.75 8.29 6.41
N ARG A 90 9.78 7.40 7.40
CA ARG A 90 10.79 6.34 7.51
C ARG A 90 10.71 5.31 6.37
N LEU A 91 9.52 5.09 5.81
CA LEU A 91 9.26 4.08 4.77
C LEU A 91 9.26 4.66 3.35
N ASP A 92 8.69 5.86 3.20
CA ASP A 92 8.60 6.66 1.97
C ASP A 92 8.58 8.17 2.31
N PRO A 93 9.74 8.86 2.30
CA PRO A 93 9.81 10.28 2.58
C PRO A 93 9.10 11.14 1.53
N ALA A 94 8.92 10.65 0.29
CA ALA A 94 8.23 11.40 -0.75
C ALA A 94 6.72 11.47 -0.47
N THR A 95 6.12 10.41 0.07
CA THR A 95 4.73 10.39 0.50
C THR A 95 4.49 11.25 1.73
N ALA A 96 5.34 11.20 2.76
CA ALA A 96 5.24 12.11 3.91
C ALA A 96 5.36 13.59 3.49
N ALA A 97 6.31 13.92 2.61
CA ALA A 97 6.45 15.27 2.05
C ALA A 97 5.28 15.69 1.14
N ARG A 98 4.51 14.74 0.58
CA ARG A 98 3.25 15.03 -0.13
C ARG A 98 2.18 15.46 0.88
N HIS A 99 1.97 14.68 1.94
CA HIS A 99 0.98 14.98 2.99
C HIS A 99 1.28 16.30 3.72
N ARG A 100 2.53 16.56 4.11
CA ARG A 100 2.92 17.85 4.70
C ARG A 100 2.67 19.04 3.77
N ARG A 101 2.88 18.89 2.45
CA ARG A 101 2.54 19.93 1.46
C ARG A 101 1.04 20.15 1.34
N VAL A 102 0.24 19.08 1.24
CA VAL A 102 -1.23 19.18 1.23
C VAL A 102 -1.73 19.86 2.50
N ALA A 103 -1.19 19.52 3.68
CA ALA A 103 -1.50 20.18 4.94
C ALA A 103 -1.13 21.68 4.98
N SER A 104 0.01 22.06 4.38
CA SER A 104 0.42 23.47 4.30
C SER A 104 -0.41 24.31 3.32
N ILE A 105 -1.05 23.67 2.34
CA ILE A 105 -2.06 24.29 1.47
C ILE A 105 -3.36 24.33 2.29
N GLY A 106 -3.50 25.36 3.13
CA GLY A 106 -4.69 25.56 3.95
C GLY A 106 -5.97 25.53 3.11
N ALA A 107 -7.08 25.14 3.74
CA ALA A 107 -8.37 24.85 3.10
C ALA A 107 -8.69 25.83 1.96
N ASP A 108 -8.96 25.27 0.78
CA ASP A 108 -9.02 25.98 -0.50
C ASP A 108 -9.82 27.30 -0.38
N PRO A 109 -9.24 28.47 -0.72
CA PRO A 109 -9.92 29.76 -0.61
C PRO A 109 -11.18 29.88 -1.47
N PHE A 110 -11.37 29.00 -2.47
CA PHE A 110 -12.59 28.88 -3.26
C PHE A 110 -13.65 27.98 -2.60
N VAL A 111 -13.27 27.04 -1.73
CA VAL A 111 -14.20 26.24 -0.91
C VAL A 111 -14.60 27.01 0.35
N ALA A 112 -13.65 27.69 1.01
CA ALA A 112 -13.92 28.54 2.17
C ALA A 112 -14.80 29.75 1.82
N LYS A 113 -14.73 30.22 0.55
CA LYS A 113 -15.71 31.15 -0.02
C LYS A 113 -16.77 30.38 -0.76
N GLY A 114 -17.66 29.73 0.00
CA GLY A 114 -19.02 29.43 -0.43
C GLY A 114 -19.76 30.72 -0.76
N ARG A 115 -19.44 31.33 -1.90
CA ARG A 115 -20.26 32.33 -2.56
C ARG A 115 -21.56 31.60 -2.86
N ALA A 116 -22.65 32.04 -2.23
CA ALA A 116 -23.98 31.56 -2.57
C ALA A 116 -24.22 31.85 -4.06
N VAL A 117 -24.05 30.82 -4.87
CA VAL A 117 -24.59 30.74 -6.23
C VAL A 117 -25.98 30.12 -6.07
N GLU A 118 -26.85 30.85 -5.36
CA GLU A 118 -28.28 30.79 -5.61
C GLU A 118 -28.50 31.57 -6.92
N GLU A 119 -28.10 30.98 -8.04
CA GLU A 119 -28.36 31.50 -9.38
C GLU A 119 -29.25 30.49 -10.10
N ASP A 120 -30.57 30.64 -9.89
CA ASP A 120 -31.67 30.38 -10.82
C ASP A 120 -31.41 29.31 -11.91
N PHE A 121 -31.38 28.03 -11.52
CA PHE A 121 -31.34 26.90 -12.45
C PHE A 121 -32.73 26.44 -12.96
N ASP A 122 -33.75 27.30 -12.85
CA ASP A 122 -35.14 27.05 -13.29
C ASP A 122 -35.33 27.12 -14.82
N GLY A 123 -34.25 27.02 -15.60
CA GLY A 123 -34.23 27.25 -17.06
C GLY A 123 -34.16 26.00 -17.95
N PHE A 124 -34.45 24.80 -17.43
CA PHE A 124 -34.16 23.54 -18.14
C PHE A 124 -35.36 22.57 -18.31
N ASP A 125 -36.59 23.03 -18.10
CA ASP A 125 -37.82 22.20 -18.17
C ASP A 125 -38.69 22.44 -19.42
N GLU A 126 -38.18 23.17 -20.43
CA GLU A 126 -38.89 23.43 -21.69
C GLU A 126 -38.05 23.04 -22.92
N MET A 127 -37.64 21.76 -22.97
CA MET A 127 -37.21 21.12 -24.22
C MET A 127 -38.31 20.18 -24.72
N ASP A 128 -39.11 20.73 -25.63
CA ASP A 128 -40.27 20.10 -26.26
C ASP A 128 -39.94 18.72 -26.87
N SER A 129 -40.92 17.83 -26.83
CA SER A 129 -40.87 16.49 -27.37
C SER A 129 -40.60 16.47 -28.88
N VAL A 130 -39.34 16.26 -29.26
CA VAL A 130 -38.99 15.96 -30.65
C VAL A 130 -39.37 14.53 -31.01
N ASP A 131 -40.51 14.39 -31.69
CA ASP A 131 -40.96 13.16 -32.35
C ASP A 131 -39.81 12.57 -33.18
N ALA A 132 -39.38 11.36 -32.83
CA ALA A 132 -38.26 10.67 -33.49
C ALA A 132 -38.68 10.05 -34.84
N ALA A 133 -39.15 10.89 -35.76
CA ALA A 133 -39.28 10.55 -37.17
C ALA A 133 -37.87 10.45 -37.79
N ALA A 134 -37.47 9.25 -38.20
CA ALA A 134 -36.13 8.99 -38.72
C ALA A 134 -35.83 9.74 -40.04
N PRO A 135 -34.60 10.24 -40.21
CA PRO A 135 -34.00 10.36 -41.54
C PRO A 135 -32.63 9.68 -41.64
N ALA A 136 -32.56 8.77 -42.62
CA ALA A 136 -31.43 8.40 -43.46
C ALA A 136 -29.97 8.81 -43.08
N ALA A 137 -29.13 7.77 -43.01
CA ALA A 137 -27.79 7.72 -43.62
C ALA A 137 -26.76 8.83 -43.28
N GLY A 138 -26.11 8.71 -42.12
CA GLY A 138 -24.75 9.23 -41.95
C GLY A 138 -23.72 8.43 -42.78
N PRO A 139 -22.57 9.04 -43.16
CA PRO A 139 -21.54 8.36 -43.93
C PRO A 139 -20.89 7.23 -43.11
N ALA A 140 -20.91 6.01 -43.66
CA ALA A 140 -20.35 4.83 -43.00
C ALA A 140 -18.82 4.99 -42.80
N LEU A 141 -18.38 5.03 -41.55
CA LEU A 141 -16.98 4.93 -41.18
C LEU A 141 -16.51 3.51 -41.55
N ARG A 142 -15.79 3.37 -42.68
CA ARG A 142 -15.15 2.10 -43.04
C ARG A 142 -14.03 1.80 -42.04
N VAL A 143 -14.34 0.99 -41.04
CA VAL A 143 -13.33 0.22 -40.30
C VAL A 143 -12.64 -0.68 -41.32
N GLY A 144 -11.31 -0.62 -41.36
CA GLY A 144 -10.52 -1.43 -42.27
C GLY A 144 -10.70 -2.92 -41.95
N GLN A 145 -11.40 -3.62 -42.82
CA GLN A 145 -11.43 -5.07 -42.86
C GLN A 145 -10.02 -5.50 -43.31
N ALA A 146 -9.22 -6.05 -42.39
CA ALA A 146 -7.95 -6.67 -42.74
C ALA A 146 -8.25 -8.08 -43.23
N ASP A 147 -7.79 -8.41 -44.44
CA ASP A 147 -8.19 -9.63 -45.12
C ASP A 147 -7.61 -10.90 -44.46
N ASP A 148 -8.50 -11.85 -44.15
CA ASP A 148 -8.13 -13.24 -43.91
C ASP A 148 -7.75 -13.89 -45.25
N ASP A 149 -6.47 -13.91 -45.61
CA ASP A 149 -5.95 -14.79 -46.69
C ASP A 149 -4.41 -14.90 -46.63
N ALA A 150 -3.91 -15.98 -45.99
CA ALA A 150 -2.64 -16.69 -46.31
C ALA A 150 -2.18 -17.64 -45.17
N PHE A 151 -3.04 -18.55 -44.70
CA PHE A 151 -2.54 -19.70 -43.93
C PHE A 151 -2.07 -20.78 -44.91
N VAL A 152 -0.83 -20.65 -45.40
CA VAL A 152 -0.21 -21.61 -46.32
C VAL A 152 0.53 -22.67 -45.50
N ASP A 153 0.20 -23.93 -45.75
CA ASP A 153 0.91 -25.10 -45.25
C ASP A 153 2.41 -25.02 -45.55
N MET A 154 3.25 -25.25 -44.55
CA MET A 154 4.61 -25.72 -44.76
C MET A 154 5.05 -26.66 -43.64
N GLU A 155 5.10 -27.93 -44.03
CA GLU A 155 5.79 -29.08 -43.45
C GLU A 155 7.11 -28.80 -42.68
N GLU A 156 7.37 -29.75 -41.78
CA GLU A 156 8.66 -30.27 -41.28
C GLU A 156 9.98 -29.59 -41.75
N GLY A 157 10.87 -29.29 -40.80
CA GLY A 157 12.23 -28.86 -41.13
C GLY A 157 13.17 -28.66 -39.94
N ASP A 158 13.97 -29.70 -39.69
CA ASP A 158 15.17 -29.77 -38.85
C ASP A 158 16.10 -28.54 -38.70
N ALA A 159 16.76 -28.55 -37.52
CA ALA A 159 18.19 -28.29 -37.29
C ALA A 159 18.80 -26.86 -37.24
N ASP A 160 19.77 -26.77 -36.32
CA ASP A 160 21.03 -25.99 -36.32
C ASP A 160 21.11 -24.63 -37.04
N GLN A 161 21.25 -23.56 -36.25
CA GLN A 161 22.46 -22.71 -36.14
C GLN A 161 22.18 -21.56 -35.14
N ALA A 162 22.95 -21.30 -34.07
CA ALA A 162 24.40 -21.04 -33.95
C ALA A 162 24.83 -19.64 -34.43
N GLN A 163 24.99 -18.70 -33.48
CA GLN A 163 25.83 -17.48 -33.45
C GLN A 163 25.42 -16.65 -32.21
N ALA A 164 26.21 -16.40 -31.14
CA ALA A 164 27.65 -16.52 -30.86
C ALA A 164 28.57 -15.44 -31.48
N THR A 165 28.39 -14.18 -31.04
CA THR A 165 29.22 -12.97 -31.31
C THR A 165 28.88 -11.88 -30.25
N VAL A 166 29.75 -11.06 -29.63
CA VAL A 166 31.23 -10.91 -29.55
C VAL A 166 31.56 -10.51 -28.08
N ALA A 167 32.31 -11.31 -27.31
CA ALA A 167 33.73 -11.16 -26.95
C ALA A 167 34.20 -9.80 -26.33
N THR A 168 34.55 -9.88 -25.02
CA THR A 168 35.85 -9.49 -24.41
C THR A 168 36.52 -8.12 -24.66
N HIS A 169 36.57 -7.31 -23.59
CA HIS A 169 37.75 -6.66 -22.99
C HIS A 169 37.36 -6.40 -21.51
N HIS A 170 38.17 -6.60 -20.47
CA HIS A 170 39.60 -6.35 -20.31
C HIS A 170 40.25 -7.41 -19.37
N ALA A 171 41.50 -7.77 -19.62
CA ALA A 171 42.32 -8.64 -18.74
C ALA A 171 43.49 -7.85 -18.10
N ALA A 172 44.28 -8.55 -17.27
CA ALA A 172 45.40 -8.14 -16.39
C ALA A 172 44.96 -7.92 -14.93
N ALA A 173 45.27 -8.79 -13.95
CA ALA A 173 46.60 -9.26 -13.49
C ALA A 173 47.43 -8.08 -12.94
N ASP A 174 47.97 -8.11 -11.71
CA ASP A 174 48.78 -9.18 -11.13
C ASP A 174 48.85 -9.15 -9.58
N VAL A 175 49.22 -10.31 -9.02
CA VAL A 175 50.11 -10.55 -7.86
C VAL A 175 50.14 -9.51 -6.71
N PHE A 176 49.70 -9.94 -5.53
CA PHE A 176 50.49 -9.81 -4.29
C PHE A 176 50.19 -11.01 -3.37
N ALA A 177 51.25 -11.60 -2.80
CA ALA A 177 51.20 -12.71 -1.86
C ALA A 177 51.87 -12.30 -0.53
N ASP A 178 51.56 -13.06 0.52
CA ASP A 178 52.23 -13.12 1.83
C ASP A 178 52.25 -11.84 2.69
N GLU A 179 51.59 -11.87 3.85
CA GLU A 179 52.27 -12.21 5.11
C GLU A 179 51.27 -12.52 6.25
N GLU A 180 51.78 -13.12 7.33
CA GLU A 180 51.00 -13.71 8.43
C GLU A 180 50.40 -12.67 9.40
N GLY A 181 49.30 -13.02 10.10
CA GLY A 181 48.55 -12.03 10.88
C GLY A 181 47.53 -12.55 11.90
N GLU A 182 47.94 -13.51 12.73
CA GLU A 182 47.46 -13.75 14.10
C GLU A 182 45.98 -14.14 14.38
N ALA A 183 45.80 -15.13 15.26
CA ALA A 183 44.50 -15.68 15.60
C ALA A 183 43.73 -14.82 16.62
N ALA A 184 42.48 -14.47 16.29
CA ALA A 184 41.47 -14.02 17.27
C ALA A 184 40.22 -14.90 17.14
N GLY A 185 39.98 -15.74 18.15
CA GLY A 185 38.85 -16.67 18.19
C GLY A 185 37.48 -15.99 18.33
N PRO A 186 36.38 -16.78 18.26
CA PRO A 186 35.03 -16.23 18.32
C PRO A 186 34.78 -15.54 19.67
N ARG A 187 34.53 -14.23 19.64
CA ARG A 187 34.01 -13.51 20.80
C ARG A 187 32.60 -14.02 21.11
N ALA A 188 32.48 -14.80 22.17
CA ALA A 188 31.20 -15.14 22.77
C ALA A 188 30.47 -13.85 23.18
N VAL A 189 29.23 -13.70 22.74
CA VAL A 189 28.33 -12.65 23.23
C VAL A 189 27.83 -13.09 24.61
N THR A 190 28.23 -12.37 25.65
CA THR A 190 27.74 -12.57 27.02
C THR A 190 26.30 -12.06 27.15
N PRO A 191 25.36 -12.86 27.68
CA PRO A 191 24.00 -12.40 27.95
C PRO A 191 23.91 -11.82 29.37
N GLU A 192 24.28 -10.55 29.53
CA GLU A 192 24.01 -9.78 30.75
C GLU A 192 23.35 -8.43 30.40
N GLU A 193 22.58 -7.90 31.36
CA GLU A 193 21.92 -6.58 31.33
C GLU A 193 20.73 -6.40 30.36
N TYR A 194 19.70 -7.24 30.52
CA TYR A 194 18.30 -6.78 30.44
C TYR A 194 17.74 -6.64 31.86
N GLU A 195 18.10 -5.57 32.57
CA GLU A 195 17.45 -5.22 33.84
C GLU A 195 16.08 -4.60 33.59
N TYR A 196 15.03 -5.28 34.06
CA TYR A 196 13.64 -4.84 34.02
C TYR A 196 13.38 -3.85 35.17
N GLU A 197 13.55 -2.56 34.95
CA GLU A 197 13.12 -1.52 35.89
C GLU A 197 11.61 -1.23 35.80
N ASP A 198 10.73 -2.16 36.23
CA ASP A 198 9.28 -1.85 36.34
C ASP A 198 8.52 -2.50 37.52
N GLU A 199 9.20 -2.76 38.64
CA GLU A 199 8.58 -3.32 39.86
C GLU A 199 8.45 -2.32 41.04
N ARG A 200 8.37 -1.01 40.77
CA ARG A 200 8.23 0.02 41.85
C ARG A 200 6.86 0.70 41.95
N LYS A 201 5.82 0.23 41.25
CA LYS A 201 4.50 0.90 41.23
C LYS A 201 3.35 0.22 41.99
N TYR A 202 3.53 -1.00 42.50
CA TYR A 202 2.49 -1.74 43.25
C TYR A 202 2.85 -1.99 44.72
N ARG A 203 3.31 -0.94 45.41
CA ARG A 203 3.37 -0.95 46.88
C ARG A 203 3.09 0.42 47.49
N LEU A 204 1.84 0.87 47.42
CA LEU A 204 1.20 1.66 48.50
C LEU A 204 -0.33 1.68 48.35
N ASN A 205 -1.01 1.66 49.50
CA ASN A 205 -2.47 1.74 49.74
C ASN A 205 -3.29 0.48 49.39
#